data_AF-A0A537WHU7-F1
#
_entry.id   AF-A0A537WHU7-F1
#
_cell.length_a   1.000
_cell.length_b   1.000
_cell.length_c   1.000
_cell.angle_alpha   90.00
_cell.angle_beta   90.00
_cell.angle_gamma   90.00
#
_symmetry.space_group_name_H-M   'P 1'
#
loop_
_entity.id
_entity.type
_entity.pdbx_description
1 polymer ?
#
loop_
_entity_poly.entity_id
_entity_poly.type
_entity_poly.pdbx_seq_one_letter_code
_entity_poly.pdbx_strand_id
1 'polypeptide(L)' 'APRVLDLAMSRSDVADYLGLTIETVCRVLSGFRRDRIIAIPTAHRIEFHHRDALEALCET' A
#
# COMPACT_ATOMS: atom_id res chain seq x y z
N ALA A 1 -9.55 -7.70 14.13
CA ALA A 1 -8.24 -7.09 14.44
C ALA A 1 -7.69 -6.45 13.17
N PRO A 2 -7.09 -5.25 13.21
CA PRO A 2 -6.42 -4.68 12.05
C PRO A 2 -5.32 -5.63 11.60
N ARG A 3 -5.31 -6.00 10.32
CA ARG A 3 -4.23 -6.79 9.74
C ARG A 3 -3.08 -5.84 9.40
N VAL A 4 -1.89 -6.16 9.87
CA VAL A 4 -0.69 -5.36 9.66
C VAL A 4 0.24 -6.10 8.73
N LEU A 5 0.80 -5.39 7.75
CA LEU A 5 1.87 -5.85 6.88
C LEU A 5 3.11 -5.02 7.14
N ASP A 6 4.16 -5.69 7.64
CA ASP A 6 5.50 -5.13 7.74
C ASP A 6 6.27 -5.43 6.44
N LEU A 7 6.61 -4.38 5.71
CA LEU A 7 7.36 -4.40 4.46
C LEU A 7 8.85 -4.32 4.76
N ALA A 8 9.58 -5.42 4.51
CA ALA A 8 11.04 -5.47 4.62
C ALA A 8 11.78 -4.61 3.58
N MET A 9 11.04 -4.02 2.64
CA MET A 9 11.54 -3.26 1.50
C MET A 9 11.06 -1.81 1.53
N SER A 10 11.81 -0.91 0.91
CA SER A 10 11.45 0.51 0.74
C SER A 10 10.45 0.72 -0.40
N ARG A 11 9.92 1.94 -0.55
CA ARG A 11 9.03 2.28 -1.68
C ARG A 11 9.77 2.32 -3.02
N SER A 12 11.07 2.62 -3.00
CA SER A 12 11.93 2.51 -4.19
C SER A 12 12.04 1.05 -4.61
N ASP A 13 12.33 0.14 -3.67
CA ASP A 13 12.46 -1.29 -3.99
C ASP A 13 11.15 -1.87 -4.55
N VAL A 14 10.00 -1.44 -4.02
CA VAL A 14 8.68 -1.81 -4.56
C VAL A 14 8.50 -1.31 -6.00
N ALA A 15 8.90 -0.06 -6.25
CA ALA A 15 8.79 0.55 -7.57
C ALA A 15 9.69 -0.19 -8.57
N ASP A 16 10.94 -0.45 -8.21
CA ASP A 16 11.90 -1.18 -9.03
C ASP A 16 11.42 -2.60 -9.33
N TYR A 17 10.87 -3.30 -8.33
CA TYR A 17 10.31 -4.65 -8.50
C TYR A 17 9.12 -4.68 -9.48
N LEU A 18 8.26 -3.66 -9.44
CA LEU A 18 7.08 -3.57 -10.30
C LEU A 18 7.36 -2.91 -11.66
N GLY A 19 8.59 -2.41 -11.89
CA GLY A 19 8.90 -1.60 -13.07
C GLY A 19 8.14 -0.26 -13.12
N LEU A 20 7.79 0.28 -11.95
CA LEU A 20 7.09 1.54 -11.78
C LEU A 20 8.03 2.62 -11.21
N THR A 21 7.55 3.86 -11.13
CA THR A 21 8.26 4.91 -10.39
C THR A 21 7.83 4.94 -8.93
N ILE A 22 8.75 5.35 -8.04
CA ILE A 22 8.42 5.59 -6.63
C ILE A 22 7.25 6.57 -6.48
N GLU A 23 7.15 7.58 -7.35
CA GLU A 23 6.05 8.54 -7.35
C GLU A 23 4.69 7.87 -7.61
N THR A 24 4.63 6.92 -8.54
CA THR A 24 3.41 6.14 -8.82
C THR A 24 3.02 5.30 -7.62
N VAL A 25 3.96 4.57 -7.02
CA VAL A 25 3.70 3.75 -5.81
C VAL A 25 3.21 4.63 -4.66
N CYS A 26 3.89 5.74 -4.40
CA CYS A 26 3.52 6.68 -3.35
C CYS A 26 2.14 7.31 -3.59
N ARG A 27 1.80 7.67 -4.84
CA ARG A 27 0.50 8.22 -5.21
C ARG A 27 -0.63 7.23 -4.95
N VAL A 28 -0.46 5.98 -5.35
CA VAL A 28 -1.46 4.90 -5.14
C VAL A 28 -1.69 4.68 -3.64
N LEU A 29 -0.62 4.50 -2.86
CA LEU A 29 -0.71 4.31 -1.41
C LEU A 29 -1.33 5.51 -0.68
N SER A 30 -1.00 6.72 -1.12
CA SER A 30 -1.62 7.95 -0.59
C SER A 30 -3.10 8.04 -0.93
N GLY A 31 -3.51 7.55 -2.09
CA GLY A 31 -4.92 7.39 -2.47
C GLY A 31 -5.65 6.46 -1.53
N PHE A 32 -5.14 5.23 -1.34
CA PHE A 32 -5.73 4.25 -0.42
C PHE A 32 -5.82 4.76 1.02
N ARG A 33 -4.82 5.53 1.47
CA ARG A 33 -4.85 6.20 2.78
C ARG A 33 -5.95 7.26 2.86
N ARG A 34 -6.10 8.07 1.81
CA ARG A 34 -7.15 9.10 1.73
C ARG A 34 -8.55 8.49 1.77
N ASP A 35 -8.72 7.35 1.10
CA ASP A 35 -9.96 6.59 1.06
C ASP A 35 -10.19 5.76 2.33
N ARG A 36 -9.28 5.85 3.31
CA ARG A 36 -9.28 5.11 4.58
C ARG A 36 -9.26 3.58 4.41
N ILE A 37 -8.84 3.09 3.26
CA ILE A 37 -8.70 1.64 2.97
C ILE A 37 -7.51 1.07 3.76
N ILE A 38 -6.44 1.85 3.88
CA ILE A 38 -5.23 1.52 4.63
C ILE A 38 -4.78 2.68 5.53
N ALA A 39 -3.96 2.38 6.54
CA ALA A 39 -3.09 3.34 7.20
C ALA A 39 -1.62 2.98 7.00
N ILE A 40 -0.75 3.99 7.06
CA ILE A 40 0.69 3.85 6.87
C ILE A 40 1.37 4.55 8.06
N PRO A 41 1.44 3.89 9.23
CA PRO A 41 2.05 4.49 10.43
C PRO A 41 3.55 4.72 10.27
N THR A 42 4.25 3.90 9.47
CA THR A 42 5.66 4.08 9.12
C THR A 42 5.90 3.71 7.66
N ALA A 43 7.05 4.10 7.09
CA ALA A 43 7.39 3.78 5.70
C ALA A 43 7.31 2.26 5.39
N HIS A 44 7.61 1.43 6.38
CA HIS A 44 7.69 -0.03 6.31
C HIS A 44 6.47 -0.74 6.92
N ARG A 45 5.43 -0.03 7.37
CA ARG A 45 4.26 -0.67 7.96
C ARG A 45 2.99 -0.18 7.28
N ILE A 46 2.15 -1.12 6.86
CA ILE A 46 0.80 -0.87 6.33
C ILE A 46 -0.20 -1.57 7.23
N GLU A 47 -1.24 -0.85 7.63
CA GLU A 47 -2.38 -1.42 8.34
C GLU A 47 -3.59 -1.44 7.41
N PHE A 48 -4.27 -2.57 7.31
CA PHE A 48 -5.47 -2.72 6.50
C PHE A 48 -6.72 -2.46 7.34
N HIS A 49 -7.53 -1.50 6.91
CA HIS A 49 -8.82 -1.19 7.54
C HIS A 49 -10.00 -1.82 6.78
N HIS A 50 -9.95 -1.83 5.45
CA HIS A 50 -11.00 -2.39 4.59
C HIS A 50 -10.41 -3.33 3.54
N ARG A 51 -10.24 -4.60 3.89
CA ARG A 51 -9.63 -5.59 2.99
C ARG A 51 -10.47 -5.81 1.73
N ASP A 52 -11.78 -5.92 1.88
CA ASP A 52 -12.70 -6.17 0.76
C ASP A 52 -12.64 -5.06 -0.31
N ALA A 53 -12.47 -3.81 0.13
CA ALA A 53 -12.30 -2.68 -0.78
C ALA A 53 -10.97 -2.74 -1.55
N LEU A 54 -9.90 -3.25 -0.91
CA LEU A 54 -8.61 -3.45 -1.57
C LEU A 54 -8.67 -4.62 -2.56
N GLU A 55 -9.35 -5.71 -2.20
CA GLU A 55 -9.54 -6.87 -3.08
C GLU A 55 -10.35 -6.53 -4.33
N ALA A 56 -11.36 -5.66 -4.21
CA ALA A 56 -12.14 -5.18 -5.34
C ALA A 56 -11.34 -4.34 -6.36
N LEU A 57 -10.15 -3.85 -5.98
CA LEU A 57 -9.26 -3.10 -6.85
C LEU A 57 -8.23 -3.98 -7.58
N CYS A 58 -8.08 -5.25 -7.18
CA CYS A 58 -7.19 -6.19 -7.85
C CYS A 58 -7.90 -6.79 -9.08
N GLU A 59 -7.24 -6.80 -10.23
CA GLU A 59 -7.67 -7.63 -11.37
C GLU A 59 -7.38 -9.10 -11.06
N THR A 60 -8.34 -9.97 -11.39
CA THR A 60 -8.30 -11.43 -11.13
C THR A 60 -7.53 -12.17 -12.20
#